data_AF-A0A1B1DU93-F1
#
_entry.id   AF-A0A1B1DU93-F1
#
_cell.length_a   1.000
_cell.length_b   1.000
_cell.length_c   1.000
_cell.angle_alpha   90.00
_cell.angle_beta   90.00
_cell.angle_gamma   90.00
#
_symmetry.space_group_name_H-M   'P 1'
#
loop_
_entity.id
_entity.type
_entity.pdbx_description
1 polymer ?
#
loop_
_entity_poly.entity_id
_entity_poly.type
_entity_poly.pdbx_seq_one_letter_code
_entity_poly.pdbx_strand_id
1 'polypeptide(L)'
;MGDILRRVLNKWLEERRKHPRRNDMVDQRISDSIKKIVDELMQKLNNHTDNIAKNYCQSDPEGIITIIDYHKPLCKALMRTFMYMNGLKLVDKGTKKKIEVEEDTEEKSFLKCIVGTTVMLKMLKKYCWFKDYVEYALRITEARGDAAGIESTYNKCSGMDFDQLKIGNILVGETVAKLIKGKDSEIADYGNLQNIIGPWCRSGHHSKVKRKVPRKLEEKEKEWMSESEMKDIVENKQYVPTDKVGTVLEKLGEKMKKKKTPYECPGSTTTEDGSDDKEDRKYLFLTLKYSSNEYGVSVILFIPSVNGIL
;
A
#
# COMPACT_ATOMS: atom_id res chain seq x y z
N MET A 1 9.39 -2.61 11.21
CA MET A 1 8.51 -2.62 10.00
C MET A 1 9.25 -2.24 8.71
N GLY A 2 10.27 -1.36 8.76
CA GLY A 2 11.25 -1.13 7.68
C GLY A 2 11.97 -2.35 7.04
N ASP A 3 11.79 -3.56 7.59
CA ASP A 3 12.61 -4.73 7.26
C ASP A 3 12.06 -5.54 6.08
N ILE A 4 10.74 -5.58 5.85
CA ILE A 4 10.14 -6.37 4.77
C ILE A 4 10.61 -5.87 3.40
N LEU A 5 10.40 -4.57 3.11
CA LEU A 5 10.88 -3.93 1.88
C LEU A 5 12.38 -4.20 1.71
N ARG A 6 13.17 -4.01 2.76
CA ARG A 6 14.61 -4.26 2.75
C ARG A 6 14.94 -5.71 2.37
N ARG A 7 14.26 -6.70 2.95
CA ARG A 7 14.47 -8.13 2.66
C ARG A 7 14.11 -8.46 1.21
N VAL A 8 12.96 -7.99 0.74
CA VAL A 8 12.51 -8.18 -0.65
C VAL A 8 13.51 -7.56 -1.62
N LEU A 9 13.91 -6.30 -1.39
CA LEU A 9 14.87 -5.59 -2.25
C LEU A 9 16.26 -6.25 -2.22
N ASN A 10 16.73 -6.69 -1.05
CA ASN A 10 18.00 -7.40 -0.94
C ASN A 10 17.96 -8.71 -1.70
N LYS A 11 16.88 -9.49 -1.59
CA LYS A 11 16.70 -10.73 -2.34
C LYS A 11 16.76 -10.47 -3.85
N TRP A 12 16.07 -9.43 -4.33
CA TRP A 12 16.12 -9.05 -5.74
C TRP A 12 17.53 -8.64 -6.19
N LEU A 13 18.21 -7.82 -5.38
CA LEU A 13 19.58 -7.40 -5.66
C LEU A 13 20.57 -8.56 -5.66
N GLU A 14 20.41 -9.52 -4.74
CA GLU A 14 21.24 -10.73 -4.67
C GLU A 14 21.02 -11.62 -5.88
N GLU A 15 19.78 -11.83 -6.32
CA GLU A 15 19.48 -12.59 -7.54
C GLU A 15 20.09 -11.93 -8.78
N ARG A 16 20.06 -10.59 -8.89
CA ARG A 16 20.76 -9.88 -9.97
C ARG A 16 22.27 -10.05 -9.91
N ARG A 17 22.87 -9.94 -8.71
CA ARG A 17 24.33 -10.12 -8.53
C ARG A 17 24.80 -11.53 -8.86
N LYS A 18 23.98 -12.56 -8.62
CA LYS A 18 24.28 -13.95 -9.02
C LYS A 18 24.28 -14.13 -10.54
N HIS A 19 23.59 -13.25 -11.27
CA HIS A 19 23.40 -13.35 -12.72
C HIS A 19 23.75 -12.05 -13.47
N PRO A 20 25.01 -11.54 -13.37
CA PRO A 20 25.37 -10.21 -13.88
C PRO A 20 25.26 -10.10 -15.41
N ARG A 21 25.35 -11.23 -16.13
CA ARG A 21 25.16 -11.30 -17.58
C ARG A 21 23.71 -11.53 -18.01
N ARG A 22 22.77 -11.68 -17.06
CA ARG A 22 21.35 -12.00 -17.30
C ARG A 22 20.40 -11.17 -16.42
N ASN A 23 20.72 -9.88 -16.26
CA ASN A 23 19.87 -8.96 -15.50
C ASN A 23 18.46 -8.86 -16.11
N ASP A 24 18.37 -8.94 -17.44
CA ASP A 24 17.14 -9.01 -18.22
C ASP A 24 16.22 -10.16 -17.75
N MET A 25 16.76 -11.34 -17.50
CA MET A 25 15.97 -12.48 -17.01
C MET A 25 15.38 -12.25 -15.61
N VAL A 26 16.13 -11.61 -14.71
CA VAL A 26 15.64 -11.32 -13.35
C VAL A 26 14.55 -10.25 -13.40
N ASP A 27 14.75 -9.20 -14.20
CA ASP A 27 13.77 -8.14 -14.40
C ASP A 27 12.49 -8.69 -15.06
N GLN A 28 12.63 -9.58 -16.04
CA GLN A 28 11.52 -10.31 -16.67
C GLN A 28 10.73 -11.11 -15.63
N ARG A 29 11.40 -11.88 -14.76
CA ARG A 29 10.74 -12.70 -13.73
C ARG A 29 9.95 -11.85 -12.73
N ILE A 30 10.50 -10.71 -12.34
CA ILE A 30 9.81 -9.76 -11.45
C ILE A 30 8.59 -9.18 -12.17
N SER A 31 8.75 -8.76 -13.43
CA SER A 31 7.67 -8.26 -14.27
C SER A 31 6.55 -9.29 -14.44
N ASP A 32 6.88 -10.54 -14.72
CA ASP A 32 5.90 -11.64 -14.86
C ASP A 32 5.17 -11.92 -13.54
N SER A 33 5.88 -11.82 -12.42
CA SER A 33 5.26 -11.94 -11.09
C SER A 33 4.28 -10.81 -10.81
N ILE A 34 4.63 -9.57 -11.14
CA ILE A 34 3.73 -8.41 -11.03
C ILE A 34 2.53 -8.57 -11.95
N LYS A 35 2.75 -8.98 -13.21
CA LYS A 35 1.68 -9.22 -14.18
C LYS A 35 0.69 -10.25 -13.66
N LYS A 36 1.18 -11.37 -13.12
CA LYS A 36 0.34 -12.40 -12.50
C LYS A 36 -0.51 -11.84 -11.37
N ILE A 37 0.07 -11.04 -10.47
CA ILE A 37 -0.66 -10.42 -9.35
C ILE A 37 -1.71 -9.41 -9.85
N VAL A 38 -1.39 -8.62 -10.89
CA VAL A 38 -2.35 -7.72 -11.53
C VAL A 38 -3.50 -8.51 -12.14
N ASP A 39 -3.22 -9.56 -12.91
CA ASP A 39 -4.25 -10.37 -13.56
C ASP A 39 -5.15 -11.08 -12.53
N GLU A 40 -4.57 -11.61 -11.45
CA GLU A 40 -5.32 -12.18 -10.32
C GLU A 40 -6.23 -11.12 -9.65
N LEU A 41 -5.72 -9.92 -9.37
CA LEU A 41 -6.52 -8.85 -8.78
C LEU A 41 -7.64 -8.40 -9.73
N MET A 42 -7.36 -8.24 -11.02
CA MET A 42 -8.38 -7.88 -12.02
C MET A 42 -9.47 -8.94 -12.13
N GLN A 43 -9.12 -10.23 -12.08
CA GLN A 43 -10.11 -11.32 -12.00
C GLN A 43 -11.00 -11.19 -10.76
N LYS A 44 -10.43 -10.84 -9.59
CA LYS A 44 -11.22 -10.59 -8.39
C LYS A 44 -12.14 -9.38 -8.56
N LEU A 45 -11.66 -8.30 -9.14
CA LEU A 45 -12.45 -7.08 -9.40
C LEU A 45 -13.59 -7.32 -10.38
N ASN A 46 -13.41 -8.20 -11.36
CA ASN A 46 -14.43 -8.59 -12.34
C ASN A 46 -15.44 -9.62 -11.78
N ASN A 47 -15.24 -10.13 -10.56
CA ASN A 47 -16.12 -11.17 -10.02
C ASN A 47 -17.45 -10.62 -9.50
N HIS A 48 -18.48 -10.67 -10.35
CA HIS A 48 -19.86 -10.30 -10.00
C HIS A 48 -20.51 -11.19 -8.93
N THR A 49 -19.98 -12.40 -8.70
CA THR A 49 -20.55 -13.39 -7.77
C THR A 49 -19.95 -13.33 -6.36
N ASP A 50 -19.08 -12.36 -6.09
CA ASP A 50 -18.49 -12.14 -4.78
C ASP A 50 -19.55 -11.66 -3.76
N ASN A 51 -20.18 -12.62 -3.11
CA ASN A 51 -21.19 -12.38 -2.09
C ASN A 51 -20.64 -11.70 -0.84
N ILE A 52 -19.34 -11.79 -0.53
CA ILE A 52 -18.80 -11.14 0.66
C ILE A 52 -18.72 -9.64 0.45
N ALA A 53 -18.07 -9.21 -0.62
CA ALA A 53 -18.03 -7.79 -0.97
C ALA A 53 -19.46 -7.25 -1.14
N LYS A 54 -20.36 -8.02 -1.76
CA LYS A 54 -21.78 -7.66 -1.90
C LYS A 54 -22.47 -7.45 -0.54
N ASN A 55 -22.24 -8.34 0.43
CA ASN A 55 -22.88 -8.27 1.75
C ASN A 55 -22.34 -7.11 2.58
N TYR A 56 -21.03 -6.92 2.65
CA TYR A 56 -20.43 -5.78 3.34
C TYR A 56 -20.81 -4.44 2.69
N CYS A 57 -21.15 -4.43 1.41
CA CYS A 57 -21.61 -3.25 0.72
C CYS A 57 -23.14 -3.13 0.63
N GLN A 58 -23.92 -3.96 1.35
CA GLN A 58 -25.36 -3.68 1.52
C GLN A 58 -25.60 -2.60 2.55
N SER A 59 -24.90 -2.69 3.68
CA SER A 59 -25.00 -1.78 4.82
C SER A 59 -23.74 -1.89 5.66
N ASP A 60 -23.34 -0.78 6.30
CA ASP A 60 -22.31 -0.81 7.33
C ASP A 60 -22.86 -1.47 8.60
N PRO A 61 -22.28 -2.59 9.09
CA PRO A 61 -22.74 -3.24 10.32
C PRO A 61 -22.63 -2.33 11.55
N GLU A 62 -21.68 -1.39 11.56
CA GLU A 62 -21.50 -0.43 12.65
C GLU A 62 -22.33 0.84 12.46
N GLY A 63 -22.95 1.00 11.27
CA GLY A 63 -23.75 2.17 10.93
C GLY A 63 -22.99 3.50 10.97
N ILE A 64 -21.66 3.46 10.85
CA ILE A 64 -20.79 4.64 10.81
C ILE A 64 -20.91 5.32 9.45
N ILE A 65 -20.91 4.55 8.37
CA ILE A 65 -21.19 5.05 7.02
C ILE A 65 -22.55 4.60 6.51
N THR A 66 -23.24 5.47 5.77
CA THR A 66 -24.44 5.07 5.02
C THR A 66 -24.05 4.67 3.59
N ILE A 67 -24.25 3.40 3.25
CA ILE A 67 -23.98 2.86 1.91
C ILE A 67 -25.25 2.94 1.07
N ILE A 68 -25.33 3.94 0.19
CA ILE A 68 -26.42 4.06 -0.78
C ILE A 68 -26.11 3.27 -2.05
N ASP A 69 -27.12 2.94 -2.86
CA ASP A 69 -26.98 2.06 -4.04
C ASP A 69 -25.90 2.54 -5.02
N TYR A 70 -25.81 3.85 -5.24
CA TYR A 70 -24.78 4.43 -6.10
C TYR A 70 -23.36 4.20 -5.59
N HIS A 71 -23.15 4.03 -4.29
CA HIS A 71 -21.79 3.82 -3.75
C HIS A 71 -21.38 2.34 -3.74
N LYS A 72 -22.35 1.41 -3.87
CA LYS A 72 -22.10 -0.04 -3.78
C LYS A 72 -21.03 -0.54 -4.76
N PRO A 73 -20.97 -0.09 -6.04
CA PRO A 73 -19.91 -0.50 -6.96
C PRO A 73 -18.50 -0.17 -6.46
N LEU A 74 -18.29 1.06 -5.98
CA LEU A 74 -17.00 1.51 -5.45
C LEU A 74 -16.64 0.75 -4.17
N CYS A 75 -17.60 0.62 -3.26
CA CYS A 75 -17.45 -0.18 -2.05
C CYS A 75 -17.00 -1.61 -2.38
N LYS A 76 -17.67 -2.28 -3.33
CA LYS A 76 -17.35 -3.67 -3.72
C LYS A 76 -15.94 -3.78 -4.31
N ALA A 77 -15.54 -2.84 -5.17
CA ALA A 77 -14.20 -2.82 -5.78
C ALA A 77 -13.10 -2.64 -4.73
N LEU A 78 -13.27 -1.68 -3.80
CA LEU A 78 -12.34 -1.47 -2.70
C LEU A 78 -12.28 -2.68 -1.78
N MET A 79 -13.43 -3.23 -1.39
CA MET A 79 -13.47 -4.42 -0.54
C MET A 79 -12.72 -5.60 -1.15
N ARG A 80 -12.96 -5.91 -2.43
CA ARG A 80 -12.23 -6.97 -3.15
C ARG A 80 -10.73 -6.72 -3.15
N THR A 81 -10.31 -5.47 -3.35
CA THR A 81 -8.90 -5.09 -3.37
C THR A 81 -8.25 -5.30 -2.00
N PHE A 82 -8.86 -4.81 -0.93
CA PHE A 82 -8.36 -4.99 0.44
C PHE A 82 -8.35 -6.46 0.87
N MET A 83 -9.39 -7.23 0.52
CA MET A 83 -9.39 -8.68 0.79
C MET A 83 -8.25 -9.39 0.05
N TYR A 84 -8.04 -9.08 -1.24
CA TYR A 84 -6.95 -9.65 -2.02
C TYR A 84 -5.56 -9.28 -1.45
N MET A 85 -5.36 -8.01 -1.10
CA MET A 85 -4.14 -7.50 -0.49
C MET A 85 -3.79 -8.22 0.82
N ASN A 86 -4.80 -8.50 1.64
CA ASN A 86 -4.64 -9.22 2.91
C ASN A 86 -4.60 -10.75 2.75
N GLY A 87 -4.62 -11.26 1.52
CA GLY A 87 -4.63 -12.71 1.25
C GLY A 87 -5.92 -13.40 1.73
N LEU A 88 -7.01 -12.66 1.92
CA LEU A 88 -8.29 -13.24 2.31
C LEU A 88 -8.98 -13.84 1.09
N LYS A 89 -9.11 -15.16 1.10
CA LYS A 89 -9.87 -15.91 0.09
C LYS A 89 -11.12 -16.52 0.68
N LEU A 90 -12.13 -16.61 -0.17
CA LEU A 90 -13.33 -17.39 0.09
C LEU A 90 -13.09 -18.83 -0.32
N VAL A 91 -13.34 -19.74 0.61
CA VAL A 91 -13.40 -21.17 0.30
C VAL A 91 -14.80 -21.66 0.58
N ASP A 92 -15.46 -22.13 -0.48
CA ASP A 92 -16.76 -22.77 -0.39
C ASP A 92 -16.56 -24.19 0.14
N LYS A 93 -16.92 -24.43 1.41
CA LYS A 93 -16.93 -25.78 2.03
C LYS A 93 -18.36 -26.29 2.09
N GLY A 94 -18.97 -26.49 0.92
CA GLY A 94 -20.37 -26.92 0.78
C GLY A 94 -21.35 -25.82 1.18
N THR A 95 -22.14 -26.05 2.23
CA THR A 95 -23.18 -25.10 2.70
C THR A 95 -22.64 -23.91 3.47
N LYS A 96 -21.36 -23.94 3.88
CA LYS A 96 -20.72 -22.86 4.64
C LYS A 96 -19.59 -22.24 3.81
N LYS A 97 -19.64 -20.92 3.63
CA LYS A 97 -18.52 -20.13 3.12
C LYS A 97 -17.59 -19.81 4.28
N LYS A 98 -16.33 -20.23 4.20
CA LYS A 98 -15.30 -19.86 5.18
C LYS A 98 -14.32 -18.90 4.52
N ILE A 99 -13.93 -17.87 5.27
CA ILE A 99 -12.78 -17.04 4.89
C ILE A 99 -11.54 -17.81 5.33
N GLU A 100 -10.64 -18.06 4.38
CA GLU A 100 -9.33 -18.63 4.61
C GLU A 100 -8.25 -17.62 4.24
N VAL A 101 -7.10 -17.73 4.87
CA VAL A 101 -5.91 -16.96 4.50
C VAL A 101 -5.15 -17.74 3.45
N GLU A 102 -4.79 -17.07 2.36
CA GLU A 102 -3.82 -17.57 1.42
C GLU A 102 -2.42 -17.46 2.03
N GLU A 103 -1.74 -18.60 2.14
CA GLU A 103 -0.32 -18.65 2.49
C GLU A 103 0.52 -18.12 1.32
N ASP A 104 0.73 -16.80 1.34
CA ASP A 104 1.65 -16.13 0.44
C ASP A 104 3.03 -15.99 1.07
N THR A 105 4.07 -16.09 0.24
CA THR A 105 5.43 -15.67 0.63
C THR A 105 5.44 -14.18 0.95
N GLU A 106 6.41 -13.75 1.76
CA GLU A 106 6.58 -12.34 2.13
C GLU A 106 6.70 -11.43 0.90
N GLU A 107 7.43 -11.87 -0.14
CA GLU A 107 7.57 -11.10 -1.39
C GLU A 107 6.24 -10.99 -2.15
N LYS A 108 5.47 -12.07 -2.23
CA LYS A 108 4.18 -12.06 -2.94
C LYS A 108 3.18 -11.18 -2.20
N SER A 109 3.13 -11.25 -0.87
CA SER A 109 2.29 -10.35 -0.06
C SER A 109 2.68 -8.89 -0.25
N PHE A 110 3.98 -8.57 -0.17
CA PHE A 110 4.50 -7.22 -0.41
C PHE A 110 4.09 -6.69 -1.80
N LEU A 111 4.24 -7.50 -2.85
CA LEU A 111 3.83 -7.14 -4.21
C LEU A 111 2.30 -6.96 -4.33
N LYS A 112 1.48 -7.84 -3.73
CA LYS A 112 0.02 -7.69 -3.71
C LYS A 112 -0.40 -6.34 -3.13
N CYS A 113 0.25 -5.91 -2.06
CA CYS A 113 -0.04 -4.62 -1.43
C CYS A 113 0.30 -3.43 -2.33
N ILE A 114 1.46 -3.45 -3.00
CA ILE A 114 1.84 -2.39 -3.95
C ILE A 114 0.87 -2.36 -5.14
N VAL A 115 0.59 -3.52 -5.72
CA VAL A 115 -0.31 -3.66 -6.87
C VAL A 115 -1.71 -3.18 -6.50
N GLY A 116 -2.26 -3.64 -5.38
CA GLY A 116 -3.57 -3.22 -4.89
C GLY A 116 -3.64 -1.72 -4.62
N THR A 117 -2.62 -1.14 -3.98
CA THR A 117 -2.53 0.30 -3.76
C THR A 117 -2.48 1.08 -5.07
N THR A 118 -1.65 0.65 -6.03
CA THR A 118 -1.57 1.29 -7.35
C THR A 118 -2.92 1.23 -8.08
N VAL A 119 -3.59 0.07 -8.07
CA VAL A 119 -4.91 -0.11 -8.68
C VAL A 119 -5.95 0.82 -8.06
N MET A 120 -6.02 0.88 -6.72
CA MET A 120 -6.90 1.81 -6.02
C MET A 120 -6.64 3.26 -6.42
N LEU A 121 -5.37 3.69 -6.40
CA LEU A 121 -4.99 5.06 -6.69
C LEU A 121 -5.20 5.46 -8.16
N LYS A 122 -4.98 4.54 -9.11
CA LYS A 122 -5.09 4.84 -10.55
C LYS A 122 -6.50 4.66 -11.10
N MET A 123 -7.22 3.65 -10.63
CA MET A 123 -8.54 3.30 -11.19
C MET A 123 -9.68 3.85 -10.35
N LEU A 124 -9.53 3.89 -9.02
CA LEU A 124 -10.64 4.17 -8.09
C LEU A 124 -10.56 5.57 -7.43
N LYS A 125 -9.38 6.20 -7.34
CA LYS A 125 -9.24 7.54 -6.72
C LYS A 125 -10.12 8.61 -7.39
N LYS A 126 -10.44 8.46 -8.68
CA LYS A 126 -11.25 9.40 -9.45
C LYS A 126 -12.72 9.51 -8.96
N TYR A 127 -13.16 8.62 -8.07
CA TYR A 127 -14.50 8.64 -7.48
C TYR A 127 -14.53 9.42 -6.16
N CYS A 128 -15.56 10.24 -5.94
CA CYS A 128 -15.56 11.21 -4.85
C CYS A 128 -15.59 10.63 -3.44
N TRP A 129 -16.16 9.45 -3.27
CA TRP A 129 -16.21 8.77 -1.98
C TRP A 129 -15.05 7.80 -1.77
N PHE A 130 -14.02 7.85 -2.62
CA PHE A 130 -12.87 6.95 -2.55
C PHE A 130 -12.29 6.90 -1.13
N LYS A 131 -12.03 8.06 -0.52
CA LYS A 131 -11.46 8.15 0.83
C LYS A 131 -12.35 7.48 1.88
N ASP A 132 -13.64 7.83 1.91
CA ASP A 132 -14.59 7.26 2.87
C ASP A 132 -14.68 5.73 2.76
N TYR A 133 -14.71 5.20 1.53
CA TYR A 133 -14.82 3.76 1.32
C TYR A 133 -13.50 3.01 1.49
N VAL A 134 -12.36 3.68 1.35
CA VAL A 134 -11.05 3.13 1.70
C VAL A 134 -10.94 2.94 3.21
N GLU A 135 -11.29 3.95 4.00
CA GLU A 135 -11.32 3.87 5.47
C GLU A 135 -12.30 2.78 5.92
N TYR A 136 -13.48 2.74 5.32
CA TYR A 136 -14.45 1.67 5.56
C TYR A 136 -13.90 0.28 5.26
N ALA A 137 -13.34 0.09 4.06
CA ALA A 137 -12.85 -1.21 3.63
C ALA A 137 -11.69 -1.69 4.50
N LEU A 138 -10.77 -0.78 4.87
CA LEU A 138 -9.68 -1.05 5.79
C LEU A 138 -10.22 -1.59 7.13
N ARG A 139 -11.10 -0.84 7.79
CA ARG A 139 -11.71 -1.23 9.08
C ARG A 139 -12.40 -2.59 9.00
N ILE A 140 -13.23 -2.82 7.98
CA ILE A 140 -13.95 -4.10 7.81
C ILE A 140 -12.97 -5.24 7.60
N THR A 141 -11.93 -5.03 6.80
CA THR A 141 -10.88 -6.03 6.68
C THR A 141 -10.19 -6.24 8.02
N GLU A 142 -9.68 -5.23 8.71
CA GLU A 142 -8.99 -5.38 10.01
C GLU A 142 -9.80 -6.21 11.02
N ALA A 143 -11.06 -5.84 11.24
CA ALA A 143 -11.95 -6.57 12.15
C ALA A 143 -12.12 -8.05 11.74
N ARG A 144 -12.09 -8.34 10.44
CA ARG A 144 -12.21 -9.71 9.94
C ARG A 144 -10.93 -10.53 10.13
N GLY A 145 -9.79 -9.87 10.05
CA GLY A 145 -8.49 -10.48 10.33
C GLY A 145 -8.40 -11.00 11.74
N ASP A 146 -8.75 -10.12 12.66
CA ASP A 146 -8.78 -10.42 14.09
C ASP A 146 -9.74 -11.57 14.38
N ALA A 147 -10.96 -11.51 13.83
CA ALA A 147 -11.98 -12.55 14.01
C ALA A 147 -11.58 -13.92 13.43
N ALA A 148 -10.67 -13.96 12.46
CA ALA A 148 -10.18 -15.21 11.89
C ALA A 148 -9.02 -15.82 12.71
N GLY A 149 -8.64 -15.22 13.84
CA GLY A 149 -7.56 -15.70 14.70
C GLY A 149 -6.20 -15.65 13.99
N ILE A 150 -6.07 -14.78 13.00
CA ILE A 150 -4.86 -14.63 12.20
C ILE A 150 -3.93 -13.76 13.04
N GLU A 151 -3.11 -14.38 13.89
CA GLU A 151 -2.04 -13.69 14.61
C GLU A 151 -1.13 -12.96 13.61
N SER A 152 -1.31 -11.64 13.52
CA SER A 152 -0.37 -10.65 12.98
C SER A 152 0.07 -10.72 11.51
N THR A 153 -0.21 -11.78 10.74
CA THR A 153 -0.01 -11.72 9.27
C THR A 153 -1.00 -10.78 8.58
N TYR A 154 -2.04 -10.37 9.30
CA TYR A 154 -2.93 -9.27 8.92
C TYR A 154 -2.19 -7.93 8.70
N ASN A 155 -0.97 -7.81 9.22
CA ASN A 155 -0.07 -6.69 8.95
C ASN A 155 0.78 -6.83 7.67
N LYS A 156 0.43 -7.75 6.75
CA LYS A 156 1.17 -7.87 5.48
C LYS A 156 1.18 -6.55 4.70
N CYS A 157 0.06 -5.82 4.67
CA CYS A 157 0.00 -4.48 4.07
C CYS A 157 -0.01 -3.35 5.12
N SER A 158 -0.72 -3.50 6.25
CA SER A 158 -0.78 -2.45 7.31
C SER A 158 0.52 -2.35 8.12
N GLY A 159 1.38 -3.37 8.07
CA GLY A 159 2.74 -3.31 8.61
C GLY A 159 3.73 -2.62 7.67
N MET A 160 3.30 -2.20 6.48
CA MET A 160 4.10 -1.29 5.66
C MET A 160 3.76 0.14 5.99
N ASP A 161 4.79 0.91 6.32
CA ASP A 161 4.62 2.35 6.40
C ASP A 161 4.36 2.94 5.00
N PHE A 162 3.77 4.13 4.99
CA PHE A 162 3.46 4.84 3.76
C PHE A 162 4.71 5.03 2.88
N ASP A 163 5.87 5.27 3.50
CA ASP A 163 7.14 5.44 2.78
C ASP A 163 7.54 4.17 2.02
N GLN A 164 7.31 2.99 2.59
CA GLN A 164 7.56 1.71 1.92
C GLN A 164 6.63 1.49 0.73
N LEU A 165 5.34 1.79 0.89
CA LEU A 165 4.37 1.72 -0.21
C LEU A 165 4.72 2.74 -1.31
N LYS A 166 5.17 3.94 -0.93
CA LYS A 166 5.65 4.96 -1.85
C LYS A 166 6.85 4.46 -2.64
N ILE A 167 7.88 3.93 -1.98
CA ILE A 167 9.07 3.36 -2.66
C ILE A 167 8.67 2.20 -3.57
N GLY A 168 7.79 1.30 -3.11
CA GLY A 168 7.26 0.21 -3.92
C GLY A 168 6.54 0.72 -5.16
N ASN A 169 5.62 1.68 -5.00
CA ASN A 169 4.91 2.32 -6.11
C ASN A 169 5.87 3.03 -7.07
N ILE A 170 6.93 3.67 -6.57
CA ILE A 170 7.96 4.30 -7.40
C ILE A 170 8.68 3.25 -8.27
N LEU A 171 8.98 2.08 -7.72
CA LEU A 171 9.74 1.03 -8.42
C LEU A 171 8.90 0.21 -9.40
N VAL A 172 7.68 -0.19 -9.01
CA VAL A 172 6.85 -1.10 -9.82
C VAL A 172 5.54 -0.49 -10.29
N GLY A 173 5.15 0.67 -9.77
CA GLY A 173 3.85 1.28 -10.05
C GLY A 173 3.67 1.73 -11.49
N GLU A 174 4.74 2.06 -12.24
CA GLU A 174 4.63 2.31 -13.68
C GLU A 174 4.29 1.03 -14.45
N THR A 175 4.95 -0.09 -14.12
CA THR A 175 4.65 -1.39 -14.72
C THR A 175 3.20 -1.77 -14.45
N VAL A 176 2.74 -1.63 -13.20
CA VAL A 176 1.34 -1.88 -12.84
C VAL A 176 0.40 -0.93 -13.59
N ALA A 177 0.70 0.37 -13.63
CA ALA A 177 -0.11 1.36 -14.34
C ALA A 177 -0.24 1.05 -15.84
N LYS A 178 0.84 0.56 -16.49
CA LYS A 178 0.80 0.09 -17.87
C LYS A 178 -0.10 -1.13 -18.03
N LEU A 179 0.00 -2.09 -17.11
CA LEU A 179 -0.78 -3.34 -17.15
C LEU A 179 -2.28 -3.13 -16.92
N ILE A 180 -2.67 -2.11 -16.16
CA ILE A 180 -4.09 -1.80 -15.87
C ILE A 180 -4.68 -0.73 -16.78
N LYS A 181 -3.87 -0.12 -17.65
CA LYS A 181 -4.33 0.93 -18.57
C LYS A 181 -5.42 0.37 -19.49
N GLY A 182 -6.61 0.97 -19.46
CA GLY A 182 -7.75 0.54 -20.27
C GLY A 182 -8.52 -0.65 -19.68
N LYS A 183 -8.12 -1.19 -18.53
CA LYS A 183 -8.82 -2.28 -17.85
C LYS A 183 -9.91 -1.80 -16.89
N ASP A 184 -10.20 -0.49 -16.84
CA ASP A 184 -11.26 0.06 -15.98
C ASP A 184 -12.62 -0.61 -16.26
N SER A 185 -12.90 -0.91 -17.52
CA SER A 185 -14.14 -1.57 -17.95
C SER A 185 -14.28 -3.02 -17.51
N GLU A 186 -13.20 -3.65 -17.07
CA GLU A 186 -13.22 -5.01 -16.53
C GLU A 186 -13.68 -5.05 -15.06
N ILE A 187 -13.78 -3.91 -14.38
CA ILE A 187 -14.28 -3.87 -13.00
C ILE A 187 -15.78 -4.23 -13.01
N ALA A 188 -16.17 -5.18 -12.17
CA ALA A 188 -17.58 -5.51 -12.02
C ALA A 188 -18.38 -4.27 -11.62
N ASP A 189 -19.52 -4.08 -12.29
CA ASP A 189 -20.39 -2.90 -12.15
C ASP A 189 -19.79 -1.60 -12.70
N TYR A 190 -18.82 -1.68 -13.63
CA TYR A 190 -18.19 -0.50 -14.25
C TYR A 190 -19.19 0.49 -14.86
N GLY A 191 -20.26 0.02 -15.52
CA GLY A 191 -21.29 0.92 -16.06
C GLY A 191 -21.93 1.79 -14.96
N ASN A 192 -22.16 1.22 -13.78
CA ASN A 192 -22.65 1.97 -12.62
C ASN A 192 -21.59 2.91 -12.08
N LEU A 193 -20.31 2.51 -12.09
CA LEU A 193 -19.19 3.37 -11.71
C LEU A 193 -19.04 4.58 -12.64
N GLN A 194 -19.15 4.42 -13.96
CA GLN A 194 -19.01 5.53 -14.91
C GLN A 194 -20.07 6.60 -14.71
N ASN A 195 -21.31 6.20 -14.41
CA ASN A 195 -22.41 7.13 -14.15
C ASN A 195 -22.20 8.03 -12.93
N ILE A 196 -21.25 7.68 -12.07
CA ILE A 196 -20.88 8.43 -10.85
C ILE A 196 -19.80 9.49 -11.14
N ILE A 197 -19.02 9.32 -12.22
CA ILE A 197 -17.97 10.26 -12.60
C ILE A 197 -18.64 11.50 -13.23
N GLY A 198 -18.99 12.49 -12.41
CA GLY A 198 -19.79 13.60 -12.92
C GLY A 198 -20.13 14.71 -11.93
N PRO A 199 -21.17 15.53 -12.23
CA PRO A 199 -21.58 16.70 -11.43
C PRO A 199 -21.84 16.40 -9.95
N TRP A 200 -22.16 15.16 -9.60
CA TRP A 200 -22.33 14.66 -8.24
C TRP A 200 -21.13 14.97 -7.33
N CYS A 201 -19.93 14.92 -7.90
CA CYS A 201 -18.69 15.29 -7.21
C CYS A 201 -18.54 16.79 -6.97
N ARG A 202 -19.12 17.62 -7.84
CA ARG A 202 -18.91 19.07 -7.86
C ARG A 202 -19.92 19.83 -7.01
N SER A 203 -21.11 19.27 -6.82
CA SER A 203 -22.22 20.04 -6.28
C SER A 203 -22.18 20.28 -4.77
N GLY A 204 -21.34 19.57 -3.99
CA GLY A 204 -21.13 19.78 -2.54
C GLY A 204 -22.37 19.55 -1.64
N HIS A 205 -23.57 19.57 -2.22
CA HIS A 205 -24.88 19.52 -1.58
C HIS A 205 -25.42 18.11 -1.44
N HIS A 206 -24.95 17.17 -2.27
CA HIS A 206 -25.33 15.77 -2.18
C HIS A 206 -24.12 14.95 -1.75
N SER A 207 -24.20 14.42 -0.53
CA SER A 207 -23.44 13.27 -0.02
C SER A 207 -21.96 13.48 0.32
N LYS A 208 -21.67 14.35 1.31
CA LYS A 208 -20.70 13.87 2.31
C LYS A 208 -21.27 12.57 2.88
N VAL A 209 -20.48 11.50 2.89
CA VAL A 209 -20.89 10.27 3.56
C VAL A 209 -21.35 10.65 4.96
N LYS A 210 -22.62 10.35 5.30
CA LYS A 210 -23.16 10.66 6.62
C LYS A 210 -22.40 9.81 7.63
N ARG A 211 -21.36 10.38 8.24
CA ARG A 211 -20.61 9.77 9.32
C ARG A 211 -21.39 9.96 10.61
N LYS A 212 -21.81 8.88 11.26
CA LYS A 212 -22.19 8.97 12.67
C LYS A 212 -20.88 9.09 13.44
N VAL A 213 -20.56 10.29 13.92
CA VAL A 213 -19.36 10.49 14.76
C VAL A 213 -19.53 9.64 16.02
N PRO A 214 -18.71 8.60 16.24
CA PRO A 214 -18.75 7.85 17.48
C PRO A 214 -18.23 8.77 18.60
N ARG A 215 -19.07 9.00 19.62
CA ARG A 215 -18.90 10.06 20.64
C ARG A 215 -17.67 9.91 21.56
N LYS A 216 -16.74 8.98 21.32
CA LYS A 216 -15.66 8.64 22.27
C LYS A 216 -14.31 8.15 21.71
N LEU A 217 -14.05 8.17 20.41
CA LEU A 217 -12.69 7.84 19.91
C LEU A 217 -11.90 9.12 19.64
N GLU A 218 -11.17 9.61 20.66
CA GLU A 218 -10.11 10.62 20.50
C GLU A 218 -8.74 10.00 20.20
N GLU A 219 -8.66 8.68 19.99
CA GLU A 219 -7.48 8.08 19.38
C GLU A 219 -7.39 8.56 17.93
N LYS A 220 -6.31 9.27 17.60
CA LYS A 220 -5.94 9.66 16.24
C LYS A 220 -6.24 8.50 15.29
N GLU A 221 -7.34 8.60 14.54
CA GLU A 221 -7.61 7.69 13.44
C GLU A 221 -6.35 7.65 12.59
N LYS A 222 -5.75 6.46 12.47
CA LYS A 222 -4.64 6.25 11.55
C LYS A 222 -5.20 6.41 10.15
N GLU A 223 -5.20 7.65 9.66
CA GLU A 223 -5.53 7.95 8.28
C GLU A 223 -4.59 7.11 7.42
N TRP A 224 -5.16 6.19 6.62
CA TRP A 224 -4.39 5.23 5.83
C TRP A 224 -3.37 5.93 4.92
N MET A 225 -3.73 7.12 4.43
CA MET A 225 -2.87 8.02 3.66
C MET A 225 -3.48 9.42 3.65
N SER A 226 -2.67 10.46 3.82
CA SER A 226 -3.16 11.83 3.66
C SER A 226 -3.53 12.13 2.21
N GLU A 227 -4.44 13.08 2.00
CA GLU A 227 -4.83 13.50 0.65
C GLU A 227 -3.63 14.02 -0.18
N SER A 228 -2.72 14.75 0.44
CA SER A 228 -1.47 15.22 -0.17
C SER A 228 -0.56 14.08 -0.64
N GLU A 229 -0.47 13.01 0.14
CA GLU A 229 0.33 11.83 -0.18
C GLU A 229 -0.26 11.04 -1.35
N MET A 230 -1.59 10.86 -1.37
CA MET A 230 -2.29 10.27 -2.50
C MET A 230 -2.10 11.10 -3.78
N LYS A 231 -2.05 12.43 -3.64
CA LYS A 231 -1.84 13.36 -4.75
C LYS A 231 -0.43 13.23 -5.32
N ASP A 232 0.59 13.20 -4.46
CA ASP A 232 1.99 13.05 -4.84
C ASP A 232 2.25 11.78 -5.66
N ILE A 233 1.70 10.64 -5.24
CA ILE A 233 1.88 9.36 -5.97
C ILE A 233 1.19 9.40 -7.34
N VAL A 234 -0.01 9.96 -7.43
CA VAL A 234 -0.82 9.88 -8.65
C VAL A 234 -0.39 10.90 -9.69
N GLU A 235 -0.17 12.15 -9.28
CA GLU A 235 0.01 13.29 -10.16
C GLU A 235 1.47 13.53 -10.53
N ASN A 236 2.39 13.41 -9.57
CA ASN A 236 3.80 13.73 -9.84
C ASN A 236 4.54 12.65 -10.62
N LYS A 237 3.84 11.56 -11.01
CA LYS A 237 4.39 10.42 -11.77
C LYS A 237 5.81 10.08 -11.32
N GLN A 238 6.04 9.99 -10.00
CA GLN A 238 7.38 9.72 -9.43
C GLN A 238 7.85 8.27 -9.71
N TYR A 239 7.35 7.65 -10.77
CA TYR A 239 7.78 6.34 -11.18
C TYR A 239 9.19 6.39 -11.72
N VAL A 240 9.97 5.38 -11.36
CA VAL A 240 11.25 5.12 -11.99
C VAL A 240 10.97 4.40 -13.31
N PRO A 241 11.41 4.96 -14.45
CA PRO A 241 11.35 4.26 -15.72
C PRO A 241 11.90 2.85 -15.61
N THR A 242 11.25 1.88 -16.27
CA THR A 242 11.60 0.45 -16.15
C THR A 242 13.09 0.18 -16.41
N ASP A 243 13.71 0.91 -17.35
CA ASP A 243 15.14 0.85 -17.69
C ASP A 243 16.06 1.40 -16.59
N LYS A 244 15.56 2.24 -15.68
CA LYS A 244 16.30 2.89 -14.59
C LYS A 244 16.11 2.23 -13.23
N VAL A 245 15.24 1.22 -13.12
CA VAL A 245 14.96 0.52 -11.86
C VAL A 245 16.24 -0.07 -11.27
N GLY A 246 17.13 -0.64 -12.10
CA GLY A 246 18.42 -1.17 -11.65
C GLY A 246 19.30 -0.13 -10.96
N THR A 247 19.49 1.04 -11.56
CA THR A 247 20.29 2.13 -10.98
C THR A 247 19.72 2.60 -9.64
N VAL A 248 18.39 2.64 -9.50
CA VAL A 248 17.74 3.07 -8.24
C VAL A 248 17.90 2.00 -7.16
N LEU A 249 17.74 0.72 -7.51
CA LEU A 249 17.94 -0.39 -6.59
C LEU A 249 19.40 -0.45 -6.09
N GLU A 250 20.37 -0.23 -6.96
CA GLU A 250 21.79 -0.16 -6.58
C GLU A 250 22.06 0.98 -5.60
N LYS A 251 21.59 2.20 -5.91
CA LYS A 251 21.72 3.36 -5.01
C LYS A 251 21.05 3.14 -3.65
N LEU A 252 19.88 2.50 -3.63
CA LEU A 252 19.21 2.12 -2.38
C LEU A 252 20.03 1.10 -1.59
N GLY A 253 20.56 0.08 -2.28
CA GLY A 253 21.43 -0.92 -1.67
C GLY A 253 22.69 -0.32 -1.05
N GLU A 254 23.36 0.62 -1.72
CA GLU A 254 24.53 1.33 -1.19
C GLU A 254 24.19 2.16 0.06
N LYS A 255 23.08 2.90 0.04
CA LYS A 255 22.62 3.68 1.20
C LYS A 255 22.31 2.78 2.40
N MET A 256 21.73 1.61 2.16
CA MET A 256 21.43 0.64 3.21
C MET A 256 22.68 -0.03 3.80
N LYS A 257 23.78 -0.11 3.03
CA LYS A 257 25.08 -0.55 3.53
C LYS A 257 25.74 0.52 4.42
N LYS A 258 25.69 1.79 4.02
CA LYS A 258 26.27 2.92 4.80
C LYS A 258 25.64 3.10 6.19
N LYS A 259 24.40 2.67 6.40
CA LYS A 259 23.74 2.70 7.72
C LYS A 259 24.12 1.52 8.64
N LYS A 260 24.80 0.50 8.12
CA LYS A 260 25.19 -0.70 8.88
C LYS A 260 26.55 -0.55 9.57
N THR A 261 27.34 0.46 9.26
CA THR A 261 28.46 0.81 10.13
C THR A 261 27.84 1.35 11.42
N PRO A 262 28.08 0.70 12.58
CA PRO A 262 27.82 1.36 13.86
C PRO A 262 28.44 2.75 13.76
N TYR A 263 27.82 3.77 14.33
CA TYR A 263 28.62 4.92 14.70
C TYR A 263 29.78 4.35 15.51
N GLU A 264 30.99 4.37 14.96
CA GLU A 264 32.19 4.41 15.77
C GLU A 264 32.01 5.70 16.55
N CYS A 265 31.40 5.61 17.74
CA CYS A 265 31.30 6.72 18.65
C CYS A 265 32.75 7.17 18.89
N PRO A 266 33.16 8.36 18.39
CA PRO A 266 34.51 8.83 18.63
C PRO A 266 34.56 9.18 20.11
N GLY A 267 35.19 8.31 20.92
CA GLY A 267 35.49 8.60 22.31
C GLY A 267 34.82 7.76 23.39
N SER A 268 34.18 6.61 23.11
CA SER A 268 33.85 5.68 24.20
C SER A 268 35.09 4.88 24.62
N THR A 269 35.97 5.50 25.41
CA THR A 269 36.86 4.74 26.29
C THR A 269 35.96 3.98 27.26
N THR A 270 35.81 2.67 27.03
CA THR A 270 35.19 1.76 27.98
C THR A 270 35.98 1.82 29.28
N THR A 271 35.44 2.51 30.26
CA THR A 271 35.75 2.24 31.66
C THR A 271 34.89 1.04 32.05
N GLU A 272 35.57 -0.03 32.45
CA GLU A 272 34.95 -1.19 33.09
C GLU A 272 34.35 -0.71 34.41
N ASP A 273 33.07 -0.36 34.44
CA ASP A 273 32.28 -0.46 35.67
C ASP A 273 30.81 -0.54 35.32
N GLY A 274 30.18 -1.61 35.81
CA GLY A 274 28.83 -2.02 35.45
C GLY A 274 27.75 -1.17 36.10
N SER A 275 26.82 -0.68 35.29
CA SER A 275 25.44 -0.47 35.71
C SER A 275 24.48 -0.66 34.54
N ASP A 276 23.49 -1.52 34.73
CA ASP A 276 22.40 -1.80 33.81
C ASP A 276 21.46 -0.59 33.68
N ASP A 277 21.65 0.25 32.66
CA ASP A 277 20.64 1.23 32.25
C ASP A 277 20.06 0.91 30.87
N LYS A 278 18.75 0.72 30.85
CA LYS A 278 17.92 0.46 29.67
C LYS A 278 17.91 1.70 28.77
N GLU A 279 18.59 1.59 27.64
CA GLU A 279 18.67 2.67 26.65
C GLU A 279 17.50 2.61 25.64
N ASP A 280 16.64 3.62 25.70
CA ASP A 280 15.59 3.89 24.72
C ASP A 280 16.18 4.25 23.34
N ARG A 281 16.20 3.30 22.41
CA ARG A 281 16.56 3.57 21.01
C ARG A 281 15.46 4.38 20.31
N LYS A 282 15.64 5.70 20.23
CA LYS A 282 14.91 6.56 19.27
C LYS A 282 15.42 6.30 17.85
N TYR A 283 14.57 5.74 17.00
CA TYR A 283 14.85 5.60 15.57
C TYR A 283 14.67 6.93 14.84
N LEU A 284 15.69 7.32 14.06
CA LEU A 284 15.65 8.48 13.17
C LEU A 284 14.77 8.18 11.94
N PHE A 285 13.60 8.81 11.83
CA PHE A 285 12.74 8.74 10.65
C PHE A 285 13.35 9.53 9.49
N LEU A 286 13.37 8.94 8.29
CA LEU A 286 13.74 9.62 7.05
C LEU A 286 12.47 10.22 6.43
N THR A 287 12.44 11.52 6.18
CA THR A 287 11.38 12.14 5.37
C THR A 287 11.96 12.46 3.99
N LEU A 288 11.49 11.78 2.94
CA LEU A 288 11.87 12.09 1.55
C LEU A 288 10.96 13.20 1.02
N LYS A 289 11.46 14.44 0.97
CA LYS A 289 10.79 15.53 0.24
C LYS A 289 11.27 15.56 -1.21
N TYR A 290 10.32 15.56 -2.13
CA TYR A 290 10.56 15.70 -3.56
C TYR A 290 10.31 17.16 -3.97
N SER A 291 11.25 17.75 -4.69
CA SER A 291 11.08 19.06 -5.33
C SER A 291 11.04 18.85 -6.84
N SER A 292 9.92 19.21 -7.46
CA SER A 292 9.75 19.16 -8.92
C SER A 292 10.01 20.56 -9.48
N ASN A 293 11.07 20.72 -10.26
CA ASN A 293 11.29 21.89 -11.12
C ASN A 293 11.15 21.47 -12.59
N GLU A 294 10.88 22.43 -13.49
CA GLU A 294 10.62 22.21 -14.93
C GLU A 294 11.73 21.45 -15.69
N TYR A 295 12.89 21.20 -15.08
CA TYR A 295 14.05 20.55 -15.70
C TYR A 295 14.43 19.18 -15.11
N GLY A 296 13.58 18.57 -14.28
CA GLY A 296 13.76 17.20 -13.80
C GLY A 296 13.60 17.03 -12.28
N VAL A 297 13.37 15.77 -11.87
CA VAL A 297 13.17 15.40 -10.46
C VAL A 297 14.52 15.31 -9.76
N SER A 298 14.77 16.22 -8.82
CA SER A 298 15.95 16.17 -7.95
C SER A 298 15.54 15.69 -6.56
N VAL A 299 16.23 14.67 -6.04
CA VAL A 299 15.98 14.10 -4.71
C VAL A 299 16.89 14.82 -3.72
N ILE A 300 16.32 15.77 -2.98
CA ILE A 300 17.05 16.52 -1.94
C ILE A 300 16.74 15.88 -0.59
N LEU A 301 17.78 15.34 0.07
CA LEU A 301 17.67 14.77 1.40
C LEU A 301 17.90 15.86 2.45
N PHE A 302 16.90 16.13 3.29
CA PHE A 302 17.07 16.94 4.49
C PHE A 302 17.39 16.02 5.67
N ILE A 303 18.53 16.26 6.30
CA ILE A 303 18.83 15.73 7.64
C ILE A 303 18.47 16.85 8.60
N PRO A 304 17.49 16.70 9.50
CA PRO A 304 17.23 17.72 10.51
C PRO A 304 18.48 17.89 11.36
N SER A 305 19.08 19.08 11.32
CA SER A 305 20.13 19.47 12.26
C SER A 305 19.48 19.52 13.64
N VAL A 306 19.95 18.69 14.56
CA VAL A 306 19.62 18.80 15.98
C VAL A 306 20.37 20.04 16.50
N ASN A 307 19.75 21.21 16.39
CA ASN A 307 20.28 22.41 17.00
C ASN A 307 19.81 22.46 18.46
N GLY A 308 20.78 22.30 19.37
CA GLY A 308 20.85 23.00 20.65
C GLY A 308 19.94 22.54 21.79
N ILE A 309 20.53 21.82 22.75
CA ILE A 309 20.34 22.13 24.17
C ILE A 309 21.74 22.50 24.67
N LEU A 310 21.94 23.78 24.95
CA LEU A 310 23.01 24.33 25.78
C LEU A 310 22.30 24.91 27.00
#